data_AF-A0A833MDJ8-F1
#
_entry.id   AF-A0A833MDJ8-F1
#
_cell.length_a   1.000
_cell.length_b   1.000
_cell.length_c   1.000
_cell.angle_alpha   90.00
_cell.angle_beta   90.00
_cell.angle_gamma   90.00
#
_symmetry.space_group_name_H-M   'P 1'
#
loop_
_entity.id
_entity.type
_entity.pdbx_description
1 polymer ?
#
loop_
_entity_poly.entity_id
_entity_poly.type
_entity_poly.pdbx_seq_one_letter_code
_entity_poly.pdbx_strand_id
1 'polypeptide(L)' 'MKENLADAKLNEKWLMKQLNGYGIENIKDVFYAGLDTSNNLYISRKNVQEETHGKYGIE' A
#
# COMPACT_ATOMS: atom_id res chain seq x y z
N MET A 1 3.94 10.90 -1.22
CA MET A 1 4.22 9.96 -0.10
C MET A 1 5.05 10.62 1.00
N LYS A 2 6.18 11.26 0.67
CA LYS A 2 7.04 11.89 1.70
C LYS A 2 6.31 12.96 2.52
N GLU A 3 5.43 13.74 1.89
CA GLU A 3 4.60 14.75 2.56
C GLU A 3 3.65 14.10 3.59
N ASN A 4 2.78 13.18 3.17
CA ASN A 4 1.84 12.51 4.08
C ASN A 4 2.53 11.79 5.26
N LEU A 5 3.70 11.18 5.04
CA LEU A 5 4.48 10.57 6.12
C LEU A 5 5.03 11.64 7.07
N ALA A 6 5.57 12.74 6.54
CA ALA A 6 6.07 13.84 7.34
C ALA A 6 4.97 14.52 8.16
N ASP A 7 3.78 14.71 7.59
CA ASP A 7 2.59 15.22 8.29
C ASP A 7 2.18 14.31 9.44
N ALA A 8 2.27 12.99 9.24
CA ALA A 8 2.07 11.99 10.30
C ALA A 8 3.25 11.87 11.28
N LYS A 9 4.34 12.65 11.10
CA LYS A 9 5.61 12.58 11.84
C LYS A 9 6.28 11.19 11.75
N LEU A 10 6.09 10.53 10.62
CA LEU A 10 6.64 9.23 10.29
C LEU A 10 7.68 9.34 9.18
N ASN A 11 8.47 8.29 9.02
CA ASN A 11 9.46 8.21 7.96
C ASN A 11 9.35 6.87 7.21
N GLU A 12 10.07 6.78 6.10
CA GLU A 12 10.09 5.59 5.25
C GLU A 12 10.55 4.33 6.01
N LYS A 13 11.49 4.45 6.96
CA LYS A 13 11.95 3.33 7.78
C LYS A 13 10.81 2.76 8.64
N TRP A 14 9.99 3.62 9.23
CA TRP A 14 8.80 3.19 9.98
C TRP A 14 7.83 2.44 9.07
N LEU A 15 7.53 2.99 7.89
CA LEU A 15 6.61 2.37 6.94
C LEU A 15 7.12 0.99 6.50
N MET A 16 8.39 0.88 6.12
CA MET A 16 8.99 -0.40 5.71
C MET A 16 9.00 -1.44 6.84
N LYS A 17 9.19 -1.02 8.09
CA LYS A 17 9.07 -1.90 9.26
C LYS A 17 7.65 -2.43 9.43
N GLN A 18 6.65 -1.56 9.27
CA GLN A 18 5.25 -1.99 9.33
C GLN A 18 4.94 -2.97 8.19
N LEU A 19 5.28 -2.63 6.95
CA LEU A 19 5.05 -3.48 5.76
C LEU A 19 5.69 -4.87 5.91
N ASN A 20 6.90 -4.95 6.47
CA ASN A 20 7.55 -6.23 6.79
C ASN A 20 6.73 -7.09 7.75
N GLY A 21 6.09 -6.48 8.75
CA GLY A 21 5.18 -7.19 9.68
C GLY A 21 3.96 -7.81 8.97
N TYR A 22 3.57 -7.28 7.82
CA TYR A 22 2.51 -7.82 6.96
C TYR A 22 3.05 -8.75 5.85
N GLY A 23 4.33 -9.14 5.92
CA GLY A 23 4.99 -9.98 4.92
C GLY A 23 5.13 -9.31 3.55
N ILE A 24 5.24 -7.98 3.52
CA ILE A 24 5.43 -7.19 2.29
C ILE A 24 6.86 -6.65 2.29
N GLU A 25 7.69 -7.21 1.42
CA GLU A 25 9.11 -6.86 1.32
C GLU A 25 9.35 -5.64 0.41
N ASN A 26 8.47 -5.44 -0.58
CA ASN A 26 8.60 -4.37 -1.55
C ASN A 26 7.39 -3.43 -1.53
N ILE A 27 7.65 -2.14 -1.31
CA ILE A 27 6.60 -1.12 -1.33
C ILE A 27 5.88 -1.02 -2.67
N LYS A 28 6.50 -1.49 -3.77
CA LYS A 28 5.88 -1.55 -5.10
C LYS A 28 4.72 -2.54 -5.20
N ASP A 29 4.63 -3.48 -4.26
CA ASP A 29 3.54 -4.46 -4.17
C ASP A 29 2.32 -3.90 -3.41
N VAL A 30 2.42 -2.66 -2.92
CA VAL A 30 1.34 -1.95 -2.23
C VAL A 30 0.64 -1.02 -3.22
N PHE A 31 -0.67 -1.21 -3.40
CA PHE A 31 -1.50 -0.30 -4.17
C PHE A 31 -1.90 0.92 -3.34
N TYR A 32 -2.28 0.68 -2.09
CA TYR A 32 -2.69 1.72 -1.15
C TYR A 32 -2.29 1.35 0.28
N ALA A 33 -1.84 2.34 1.04
CA ALA A 33 -1.66 2.23 2.48
C ALA A 33 -2.25 3.49 3.15
N GLY A 34 -3.11 3.28 4.14
CA GLY A 34 -3.76 4.34 4.91
C GLY A 34 -3.45 4.20 6.40
N LEU A 35 -3.30 5.33 7.09
CA LEU A 35 -3.07 5.38 8.53
C LEU A 35 -4.19 6.16 9.20
N ASP A 36 -4.82 5.56 10.21
CA ASP A 36 -5.79 6.26 11.07
C ASP A 36 -5.09 7.03 12.20
N THR A 37 -5.81 7.96 12.82
CA THR A 37 -5.46 8.69 14.05
C THR A 37 -5.00 7.82 15.22
N SER A 38 -5.41 6.55 15.27
CA SER A 38 -4.98 5.57 16.28
C SER A 38 -3.73 4.78 15.86
N ASN A 39 -3.00 5.23 14.83
CA ASN A 39 -1.81 4.57 14.26
C ASN A 39 -2.07 3.19 13.65
N ASN A 40 -3.32 2.87 13.31
CA ASN A 40 -3.65 1.63 12.60
C ASN A 40 -3.33 1.74 11.11
N LEU A 41 -2.46 0.87 10.61
CA LEU A 41 -2.05 0.82 9.21
C LEU A 41 -2.93 -0.17 8.43
N TYR A 42 -3.64 0.33 7.43
CA TYR A 42 -4.44 -0.46 6.49
C TYR A 42 -3.70 -0.58 5.18
N ILE A 43 -3.59 -1.80 4.63
CA ILE A 43 -2.80 -2.06 3.41
C ILE A 43 -3.67 -2.79 2.39
N SER A 44 -3.73 -2.24 1.18
CA SER A 44 -4.22 -2.93 -0.01
C SER A 44 -3.05 -3.30 -0.89
N ARG A 45 -2.88 -4.60 -1.14
CA ARG A 45 -1.87 -5.11 -2.08
C ARG A 45 -2.28 -4.80 -3.52
N LYS A 46 -1.29 -4.61 -4.37
CA LYS A 46 -1.49 -4.45 -5.81
C LYS A 46 -1.88 -5.79 -6.41
N ASN A 47 -3.01 -5.84 -7.11
CA ASN A 47 -3.31 -6.97 -7.98
C ASN A 47 -2.42 -6.84 -9.22
N VAL A 48 -1.57 -7.84 -9.46
CA VAL A 48 -0.68 -7.88 -10.63
C VAL A 48 -1.37 -8.50 -11.85
N GLN A 49 -2.67 -8.78 -11.76
CA GLN A 49 -3.41 -9.29 -12.89
C GLN A 49 -3.48 -8.21 -13.97
N GLU A 50 -2.78 -8.44 -15.08
CA GLU A 50 -2.96 -7.65 -16.29
C GLU A 50 -4.42 -7.79 -16.74
N GLU A 51 -5.10 -6.65 -16.84
CA GLU A 51 -6.43 -6.61 -17.44
C GLU A 51 -6.25 -6.61 -18.95
N THR A 52 -6.53 -7.74 -19.59
CA THR A 52 -6.64 -7.79 -21.04
C THR A 52 -7.98 -7.19 -21.46
N HIS A 53 -7.99 -6.40 -22.53
CA HIS A 53 -9.22 -5.85 -23.11
C HIS A 53 -10.21 -7.00 -23.38
N GLY A 54 -11.43 -6.91 -22.85
CA GLY A 54 -12.47 -7.94 -22.98
C GLY A 54 -12.55 -8.97 -21.84
N LYS A 55 -11.64 -8.97 -20.85
CA LYS A 55 -11.64 -9.96 -19.75
C LYS A 55 -12.94 -10.04 -18.93
N TYR A 56 -13.69 -8.93 -18.86
CA TYR A 56 -14.98 -8.82 -18.15
C TYR A 56 -16.09 -8.27 -19.04
N GLY A 57 -15.92 -8.30 -20.36
CA GLY A 57 -16.94 -7.83 -21.30
C GLY A 57 -18.19 -8.70 -21.19
N ILE A 58 -19.34 -8.05 -20.98
CA ILE A 58 -20.63 -8.61 -21.38
C ILE A 58 -20.73 -8.41 -22.89
N GLU A 59 -20.26 -9.38 -23.67
CA GLU A 59 -20.62 -9.44 -25.10
C GLU A 59 -22.13 -9.69 -25.27
#